data_AF-A0A6P0IBW7-F1
#
_entry.id   AF-A0A6P0IBW7-F1
#
_cell.length_a   1.000
_cell.length_b   1.000
_cell.length_c   1.000
_cell.angle_alpha   90.00
_cell.angle_beta   90.00
_cell.angle_gamma   90.00
#
_symmetry.space_group_name_H-M   'P 1'
#
loop_
_entity.id
_entity.type
_entity.pdbx_description
1 polymer ?
#
loop_
_entity_poly.entity_id
_entity_poly.type
_entity_poly.pdbx_seq_one_letter_code
_entity_poly.pdbx_strand_id
1 'polypeptide(L)'
;MQENAPRLFEEVVRQNIIAEDLYSLLSRYVPAQRQVHYGLFDPFVRPERHSRAIYLNLDATTTDAKYSGCIAIKGAEPCAVNFGETFEKLVEESSVWELETGVLSGVSTSVNVMMDRLHLFLVGEGKMPGVVQLDECKEDALQALDFQEKHLQVFGEIAHVPLPLFIFRWPDETIEKVKTILRQLVSPTALQKLRRLDDGIGVYIYYYPTVPYRMAHLDLPVIFGNISYDDRKQTLLKQIPEPDKLISSWFEVVSRMLALGYTATDPCSWNCGHCLMPQNLVLDGGICDINSLRQLSTISKEAQRRHSLFETVRWLDASVRFFLFGENALSARFTRNSLHTYAITLENLKERLIEAQSEGVEIDTHVKRILFDESSLTQQFEKHLKALSAQAKSF
;
A
#
# COMPACT_ATOMS: atom_id res chain seq x y z
N MET A 1 13.41 16.26 1.57
CA MET A 1 12.35 16.91 2.37
C MET A 1 12.68 18.37 2.69
N GLN A 2 13.83 18.66 3.31
CA GLN A 2 14.22 20.04 3.71
C GLN A 2 14.07 21.11 2.61
N GLU A 3 14.51 20.84 1.39
CA GLU A 3 14.43 21.79 0.28
C GLU A 3 13.03 21.90 -0.33
N ASN A 4 12.30 20.78 -0.41
CA ASN A 4 11.03 20.69 -1.13
C ASN A 4 9.80 20.96 -0.25
N ALA A 5 9.92 20.80 1.07
CA ALA A 5 8.83 20.87 2.04
C ALA A 5 9.35 21.34 3.42
N PRO A 6 9.79 22.61 3.52
CA PRO A 6 10.44 23.12 4.74
C PRO A 6 9.53 23.07 5.97
N ARG A 7 8.24 23.33 5.82
CA ARG A 7 7.26 23.24 6.92
C ARG A 7 7.11 21.83 7.45
N LEU A 8 7.05 20.84 6.54
CA LEU A 8 7.00 19.45 6.93
C LEU A 8 8.30 19.03 7.63
N PHE A 9 9.44 19.50 7.13
CA PHE A 9 10.73 19.28 7.78
C PHE A 9 10.79 19.89 9.18
N GLU A 10 10.32 21.14 9.35
CA GLU A 10 10.20 21.80 10.66
C GLU A 10 9.29 21.02 11.60
N GLU A 11 8.16 20.52 11.10
CA GLU A 11 7.24 19.69 11.88
C GLU A 11 7.87 18.36 12.29
N VAL A 12 8.60 17.73 11.38
CA VAL A 12 9.39 16.53 11.66
C VAL A 12 10.39 16.81 12.77
N VAL A 13 11.16 17.91 12.66
CA VAL A 13 12.11 18.33 13.71
C VAL A 13 11.37 18.63 15.03
N ARG A 14 10.21 19.30 14.99
CA ARG A 14 9.38 19.65 16.16
C ARG A 14 8.82 18.42 16.86
N GLN A 15 8.35 17.45 16.09
CA GLN A 15 7.92 16.13 16.57
C GLN A 15 9.12 15.26 16.98
N ASN A 16 10.34 15.79 16.90
CA ASN A 16 11.62 15.11 17.18
C ASN A 16 11.86 13.90 16.29
N ILE A 17 11.20 13.85 15.13
CA ILE A 17 11.46 12.89 14.08
C ILE A 17 12.82 13.23 13.46
N ILE A 18 13.63 12.19 13.27
CA ILE A 18 15.09 12.22 13.12
C ILE A 18 15.53 12.88 11.79
N ALA A 19 15.48 14.20 11.65
CA ALA A 19 15.88 14.82 10.38
C ALA A 19 17.39 15.12 10.32
N GLU A 20 17.96 15.74 11.36
CA GLU A 20 19.36 16.22 11.37
C GLU A 20 20.38 15.11 11.68
N ASP A 21 20.10 14.25 12.66
CA ASP A 21 21.01 13.15 13.06
C ASP A 21 20.96 11.92 12.14
N LEU A 22 19.95 11.83 11.27
CA LEU A 22 19.66 10.62 10.52
C LEU A 22 20.71 10.30 9.46
N TYR A 23 21.35 11.30 8.87
CA TYR A 23 22.48 11.02 7.97
C TYR A 23 23.63 10.34 8.73
N SER A 24 23.99 10.87 9.90
CA SER A 24 25.00 10.24 10.76
C SER A 24 24.55 8.86 11.21
N LEU A 25 23.29 8.67 11.57
CA LEU A 25 22.74 7.37 11.96
C LEU A 25 22.83 6.37 10.80
N LEU A 26 22.26 6.72 9.64
CA LEU A 26 22.27 5.87 8.44
C LEU A 26 23.70 5.56 7.98
N SER A 27 24.64 6.50 8.04
CA SER A 27 26.04 6.24 7.69
C SER A 27 26.72 5.17 8.57
N ARG A 28 26.27 4.98 9.81
CA ARG A 28 26.78 3.92 10.70
C ARG A 28 26.22 2.55 10.35
N TYR A 29 25.01 2.52 9.80
CA TYR A 29 24.28 1.29 9.58
C TYR A 29 24.15 0.90 8.10
N VAL A 30 24.47 1.76 7.13
CA VAL A 30 24.42 1.47 5.70
C VAL A 30 25.79 0.99 5.19
N PRO A 31 25.89 -0.15 4.47
CA PRO A 31 24.80 -0.97 3.95
C PRO A 31 24.06 -1.75 5.06
N ALA A 32 22.74 -1.52 5.14
CA ALA A 32 21.84 -2.00 6.21
C ALA A 32 21.77 -3.52 6.31
N GLN A 33 22.07 -4.23 5.21
CA GLN A 33 21.87 -5.66 5.14
C GLN A 33 22.98 -6.34 4.34
N ARG A 34 23.75 -7.20 5.02
CA ARG A 34 24.74 -8.06 4.38
C ARG A 34 24.09 -9.21 3.61
N GLN A 35 22.97 -9.74 4.11
CA GLN A 35 22.22 -10.83 3.50
C GLN A 35 20.73 -10.54 3.53
N VAL A 36 20.01 -10.69 2.42
CA VAL A 36 18.54 -10.61 2.39
C VAL A 36 17.96 -11.81 3.14
N HIS A 37 17.31 -11.55 4.26
CA HIS A 37 16.60 -12.51 5.11
C HIS A 37 15.39 -11.84 5.79
N TYR A 38 14.39 -12.62 6.19
CA TYR A 38 13.23 -12.17 6.97
C TYR A 38 13.45 -12.40 8.46
N GLY A 39 12.86 -11.55 9.31
CA GLY A 39 12.98 -11.61 10.76
C GLY A 39 13.61 -10.37 11.40
N LEU A 40 14.05 -10.53 12.65
CA LEU A 40 14.70 -9.50 13.45
C LEU A 40 16.22 -9.68 13.44
N PHE A 41 16.94 -8.60 13.17
CA PHE A 41 18.40 -8.52 13.05
C PHE A 41 18.87 -7.19 13.65
N ASP A 42 18.77 -7.09 14.98
CA ASP A 42 19.00 -5.88 15.77
C ASP A 42 20.12 -4.98 15.22
N PRO A 43 19.85 -3.70 14.86
CA PRO A 43 18.60 -2.94 15.07
C PRO A 43 17.58 -3.03 13.91
N PHE A 44 17.80 -3.90 12.95
CA PHE A 44 16.95 -4.03 11.77
C PHE A 44 15.86 -5.08 11.92
N VAL A 45 14.76 -4.89 11.19
CA VAL A 45 13.71 -5.88 11.02
C VAL A 45 13.26 -5.91 9.57
N ARG A 46 13.04 -7.11 9.04
CA ARG A 46 12.37 -7.32 7.76
C ARG A 46 11.20 -8.25 7.99
N PRO A 47 9.97 -7.74 8.13
CA PRO A 47 8.79 -8.59 8.22
C PRO A 47 8.72 -9.53 7.02
N GLU A 48 8.14 -10.72 7.21
CA GLU A 48 7.91 -11.65 6.11
C GLU A 48 7.17 -10.96 4.95
N ARG A 49 7.47 -11.34 3.70
CA ARG A 49 6.86 -10.77 2.48
C ARG A 49 7.28 -9.32 2.16
N HIS A 50 8.10 -8.67 2.97
CA HIS A 50 8.72 -7.38 2.62
C HIS A 50 9.96 -7.57 1.74
N SER A 51 9.74 -7.90 0.47
CA SER A 51 10.83 -8.26 -0.47
C SER A 51 11.71 -7.08 -0.88
N ARG A 52 11.23 -5.84 -0.75
CA ARG A 52 11.94 -4.62 -1.20
C ARG A 52 12.16 -3.59 -0.10
N ALA A 53 11.95 -3.93 1.17
CA ALA A 53 12.10 -2.99 2.28
C ALA A 53 12.65 -3.68 3.54
N ILE A 54 13.58 -3.00 4.21
CA ILE A 54 14.06 -3.31 5.57
C ILE A 54 13.81 -2.09 6.46
N TYR A 55 13.61 -2.29 7.76
CA TYR A 55 13.30 -1.23 8.71
C TYR A 55 14.37 -1.18 9.78
N LEU A 56 14.93 0.01 10.01
CA LEU A 56 15.73 0.31 11.19
C LEU A 56 14.78 0.68 12.33
N ASN A 57 14.70 -0.16 13.36
CA ASN A 57 13.89 0.12 14.54
C ASN A 57 14.62 1.14 15.43
N LEU A 58 14.09 2.35 15.53
CA LEU A 58 14.76 3.44 16.23
C LEU A 58 14.79 3.20 17.74
N ASP A 59 13.74 2.60 18.29
CA ASP A 59 13.66 2.23 19.71
C ASP A 59 14.75 1.22 20.12
N ALA A 60 15.29 0.46 19.16
CA ALA A 60 16.39 -0.48 19.39
C ALA A 60 17.78 0.19 19.28
N THR A 61 17.89 1.35 18.62
CA THR A 61 19.19 2.01 18.38
C THR A 61 19.64 2.93 19.51
N THR A 62 18.72 3.34 20.38
CA THR A 62 18.97 4.39 21.38
C THR A 62 17.89 4.36 22.47
N THR A 63 18.26 4.71 23.69
CA THR A 63 17.31 4.82 24.82
C THR A 63 16.66 6.19 24.94
N ASP A 64 17.04 7.12 24.08
CA ASP A 64 16.48 8.47 24.09
C ASP A 64 15.09 8.43 23.44
N ALA A 65 14.06 8.62 24.27
CA ALA A 65 12.65 8.52 23.90
C ALA A 65 12.23 9.48 22.78
N LYS A 66 13.08 10.45 22.42
CA LYS A 66 12.87 11.30 21.25
C LYS A 66 13.01 10.54 19.93
N TYR A 67 13.66 9.38 19.93
CA TYR A 67 13.84 8.54 18.74
C TYR A 67 12.93 7.31 18.83
N SER A 68 11.71 7.43 18.31
CA SER A 68 10.73 6.33 18.26
C SER A 68 10.28 6.02 16.83
N GLY A 69 9.80 4.80 16.63
CA GLY A 69 9.31 4.32 15.33
C GLY A 69 10.39 3.69 14.47
N CYS A 70 10.25 3.78 13.14
CA CYS A 70 11.22 3.16 12.25
C CYS A 70 11.57 3.99 11.01
N ILE A 71 12.76 3.69 10.47
CA ILE A 71 13.20 4.18 9.17
C ILE A 71 13.16 3.02 8.20
N ALA A 72 12.28 3.11 7.21
CA ALA A 72 12.21 2.17 6.12
C ALA A 72 13.28 2.50 5.08
N ILE A 73 13.99 1.48 4.62
CA ILE A 73 14.99 1.56 3.55
C ILE A 73 14.50 0.63 2.43
N LYS A 74 13.82 1.21 1.43
CA LYS A 74 13.19 0.48 0.32
C LYS A 74 14.13 0.47 -0.89
N GLY A 75 14.55 -0.70 -1.38
CA GLY A 75 15.45 -0.84 -2.54
C GLY A 75 16.95 -0.98 -2.23
N ALA A 76 17.30 -1.37 -0.99
CA ALA A 76 18.71 -1.58 -0.58
C ALA A 76 19.24 -3.00 -0.82
N GLU A 77 18.40 -3.91 -1.29
CA GLU A 77 18.73 -5.33 -1.52
C GLU A 77 19.93 -5.56 -2.47
N PRO A 78 20.20 -4.74 -3.51
CA PRO A 78 21.36 -4.94 -4.40
C PRO A 78 22.73 -5.03 -3.70
N CYS A 79 22.86 -4.47 -2.49
CA CYS A 79 24.07 -4.52 -1.69
C CYS A 79 24.31 -5.85 -0.99
N ALA A 80 23.29 -6.70 -0.87
CA ALA A 80 23.43 -7.97 -0.18
C ALA A 80 24.32 -8.94 -0.97
N VAL A 81 25.10 -9.75 -0.24
CA VAL A 81 25.99 -10.75 -0.85
C VAL A 81 25.21 -11.88 -1.51
N ASN A 82 24.06 -12.25 -0.93
CA ASN A 82 23.17 -13.30 -1.41
C ASN A 82 22.04 -12.77 -2.32
N PHE A 83 22.18 -11.56 -2.88
CA PHE A 83 21.13 -10.95 -3.71
C PHE A 83 20.73 -11.85 -4.89
N GLY A 84 21.70 -12.46 -5.59
CA GLY A 84 21.44 -13.42 -6.67
C GLY A 84 20.65 -14.65 -6.20
N GLU A 85 21.12 -15.29 -5.13
CA GLU A 85 20.48 -16.48 -4.53
C GLU A 85 19.01 -16.22 -4.14
N THR A 86 18.67 -14.99 -3.76
CA THR A 86 17.27 -14.67 -3.42
C THR A 86 16.33 -14.73 -4.61
N PHE A 87 16.81 -14.46 -5.83
CA PHE A 87 15.99 -14.58 -7.03
C PHE A 87 15.89 -16.00 -7.55
N GLU A 88 16.94 -16.82 -7.36
CA GLU A 88 16.88 -18.25 -7.69
C GLU A 88 15.71 -18.92 -6.97
N LYS A 89 15.51 -18.59 -5.68
CA LYS A 89 14.35 -19.05 -4.91
C LYS A 89 13.01 -18.58 -5.50
N LEU A 90 12.92 -17.33 -5.99
CA LEU A 90 11.70 -16.83 -6.62
C LEU A 90 11.39 -17.51 -7.96
N VAL A 91 12.40 -18.01 -8.67
CA VAL A 91 12.23 -18.82 -9.89
C VAL A 91 11.73 -20.23 -9.54
N GLU A 92 12.19 -20.80 -8.43
CA GLU A 92 11.73 -22.10 -7.94
C GLU A 92 10.27 -22.08 -7.46
N GLU A 93 9.79 -20.92 -6.99
CA GLU A 93 8.40 -20.70 -6.54
C GLU A 93 7.40 -20.53 -7.71
N SER A 94 7.20 -21.59 -8.47
CA SER A 94 6.16 -21.65 -9.52
C SER A 94 4.77 -21.92 -8.97
N SER A 95 3.77 -21.19 -9.46
CA SER A 95 2.36 -21.39 -9.12
C SER A 95 1.45 -21.12 -10.32
N VAL A 96 0.22 -21.62 -10.25
CA VAL A 96 -0.82 -21.26 -11.22
C VAL A 96 -1.47 -19.97 -10.75
N TRP A 97 -1.40 -18.94 -11.58
CA TRP A 97 -1.97 -17.63 -11.33
C TRP A 97 -3.17 -17.42 -12.24
N GLU A 98 -4.29 -16.99 -11.66
CA GLU A 98 -5.43 -16.51 -12.42
C GLU A 98 -5.20 -15.03 -12.75
N LEU A 99 -5.01 -14.72 -14.04
CA LEU A 99 -4.83 -13.35 -14.53
C LEU A 99 -6.10 -12.87 -15.20
N GLU A 100 -6.67 -11.76 -14.72
CA GLU A 100 -7.79 -11.12 -15.38
C GLU A 100 -7.30 -10.45 -16.67
N THR A 101 -7.85 -10.86 -17.81
CA THR A 101 -7.48 -10.35 -19.15
C THR A 101 -8.39 -9.23 -19.63
N GLY A 102 -9.34 -8.83 -18.79
CA GLY A 102 -10.27 -7.73 -19.02
C GLY A 102 -11.70 -8.21 -19.26
N VAL A 103 -12.53 -7.28 -19.72
CA VAL A 103 -13.96 -7.51 -19.98
C VAL A 103 -14.21 -7.41 -21.49
N LEU A 104 -14.43 -8.55 -22.13
CA LEU A 104 -14.85 -8.62 -23.54
C LEU A 104 -16.39 -8.74 -23.58
N SER A 105 -17.07 -7.73 -24.13
CA SER A 105 -18.53 -7.71 -24.27
C SER A 105 -19.30 -7.92 -22.96
N GLY A 106 -18.75 -7.45 -21.83
CA GLY A 106 -19.37 -7.61 -20.51
C GLY A 106 -19.03 -8.92 -19.79
N VAL A 107 -18.25 -9.80 -20.42
CA VAL A 107 -17.74 -11.03 -19.81
C VAL A 107 -16.31 -10.78 -19.33
N SER A 108 -16.10 -10.83 -18.01
CA SER A 108 -14.74 -10.88 -17.46
C SER A 108 -14.11 -12.21 -17.84
N THR A 109 -12.96 -12.14 -18.50
CA THR A 109 -12.19 -13.32 -18.89
C THR A 109 -10.95 -13.41 -18.03
N SER A 110 -10.75 -14.56 -17.38
CA SER A 110 -9.50 -14.88 -16.71
C SER A 110 -8.75 -15.98 -17.46
N VAL A 111 -7.42 -15.94 -17.37
CA VAL A 111 -6.55 -16.99 -17.89
C VAL A 111 -5.69 -17.52 -16.76
N ASN A 112 -5.63 -18.84 -16.65
CA ASN A 112 -4.72 -19.50 -15.73
C ASN A 112 -3.36 -19.64 -16.39
N VAL A 113 -2.33 -19.04 -15.78
CA VAL A 113 -0.96 -19.07 -16.27
C VAL A 113 -0.07 -19.65 -15.18
N MET A 114 0.68 -20.69 -15.52
CA MET A 114 1.76 -21.16 -14.67
C MET A 114 2.95 -20.21 -14.82
N MET A 115 3.35 -19.59 -13.74
CA MET A 115 4.43 -18.60 -13.73
C MET A 115 5.15 -18.62 -12.38
N ASP A 116 6.46 -18.45 -12.41
CA ASP A 116 7.25 -18.27 -11.18
C ASP A 116 7.07 -16.88 -10.58
N ARG A 117 7.43 -16.74 -9.30
CA ARG A 117 7.24 -15.50 -8.54
C ARG A 117 8.07 -14.35 -9.12
N LEU A 118 9.26 -14.62 -9.68
CA LEU A 118 10.10 -13.62 -10.32
C LEU A 118 9.38 -13.00 -11.53
N HIS A 119 8.83 -13.83 -12.42
CA HIS A 119 8.06 -13.40 -13.57
C HIS A 119 6.74 -12.75 -13.17
N LEU A 120 6.09 -13.19 -12.09
CA LEU A 120 4.89 -12.52 -11.58
C LEU A 120 5.15 -11.05 -11.21
N PHE A 121 6.25 -10.76 -10.50
CA PHE A 121 6.63 -9.38 -10.18
C PHE A 121 6.84 -8.55 -11.46
N LEU A 122 7.61 -9.08 -12.41
CA LEU A 122 7.95 -8.37 -13.65
C LEU A 122 6.74 -8.18 -14.57
N VAL A 123 6.01 -9.26 -14.81
CA VAL A 123 4.94 -9.33 -15.81
C VAL A 123 3.63 -8.83 -15.23
N GLY A 124 3.21 -9.41 -14.10
CA GLY A 124 1.95 -9.12 -13.43
C GLY A 124 1.95 -7.79 -12.69
N GLU A 125 2.88 -7.59 -11.75
CA GLU A 125 2.92 -6.37 -10.93
C GLU A 125 3.57 -5.18 -11.67
N GLY A 126 4.29 -5.42 -12.77
CA GLY A 126 5.04 -4.39 -13.49
C GLY A 126 6.21 -3.79 -12.68
N LYS A 127 6.62 -4.47 -11.61
CA LYS A 127 7.67 -4.04 -10.67
C LYS A 127 8.95 -4.83 -10.89
N MET A 128 10.08 -4.20 -10.58
CA MET A 128 11.37 -4.87 -10.65
C MET A 128 11.61 -5.69 -9.37
N PRO A 129 11.85 -7.01 -9.47
CA PRO A 129 12.10 -7.85 -8.31
C PRO A 129 13.34 -7.38 -7.54
N GLY A 130 13.21 -7.28 -6.21
CA GLY A 130 14.32 -6.94 -5.32
C GLY A 130 14.96 -5.57 -5.54
N VAL A 131 14.43 -4.72 -6.43
CA VAL A 131 14.92 -3.36 -6.62
C VAL A 131 13.76 -2.38 -6.79
N VAL A 132 14.03 -1.10 -6.57
CA VAL A 132 13.08 -0.03 -6.80
C VAL A 132 13.64 0.86 -7.90
N GLN A 133 12.83 1.15 -8.90
CA GLN A 133 13.27 2.01 -10.00
C GLN A 133 13.39 3.45 -9.48
N LEU A 134 14.32 4.23 -10.04
CA LEU A 134 14.55 5.59 -9.55
C LEU A 134 13.33 6.51 -9.75
N ASP A 135 12.59 6.32 -10.83
CA ASP A 135 11.30 6.97 -11.10
C ASP A 135 10.23 6.52 -10.08
N GLU A 136 10.10 5.22 -9.80
CA GLU A 136 9.21 4.68 -8.75
C GLU A 136 9.51 5.33 -7.40
N CYS A 137 10.78 5.45 -6.99
CA CYS A 137 11.15 6.14 -5.75
C CYS A 137 10.68 7.60 -5.73
N LYS A 138 10.84 8.32 -6.84
CA LYS A 138 10.47 9.73 -6.96
C LYS A 138 8.96 9.91 -6.91
N GLU A 139 8.22 9.11 -7.65
CA GLU A 139 6.76 9.13 -7.67
C GLU A 139 6.19 8.81 -6.27
N ASP A 140 6.67 7.73 -5.64
CA ASP A 140 6.26 7.34 -4.28
C ASP A 140 6.51 8.47 -3.28
N ALA A 141 7.71 9.06 -3.30
CA ALA A 141 8.07 10.11 -2.36
C ALA A 141 7.31 11.41 -2.61
N LEU A 142 7.14 11.83 -3.87
CA LEU A 142 6.40 13.05 -4.19
C LEU A 142 4.92 12.93 -3.83
N GLN A 143 4.32 11.76 -4.10
CA GLN A 143 2.93 11.49 -3.76
C GLN A 143 2.72 11.48 -2.23
N ALA A 144 3.65 10.86 -1.49
CA ALA A 144 3.62 10.85 -0.04
C ALA A 144 3.85 12.25 0.55
N LEU A 145 4.76 13.03 -0.05
CA LEU A 145 5.07 14.37 0.39
C LEU A 145 3.86 15.30 0.25
N ASP A 146 3.27 15.35 -0.94
CA ASP A 146 2.10 16.17 -1.24
C ASP A 146 0.91 15.83 -0.32
N PHE A 147 0.69 14.54 -0.04
CA PHE A 147 -0.36 14.14 0.90
C PHE A 147 -0.05 14.55 2.35
N GLN A 148 1.18 14.29 2.83
CA GLN A 148 1.59 14.64 4.19
C GLN A 148 1.54 16.15 4.44
N GLU A 149 1.95 16.97 3.48
CA GLU A 149 1.87 18.43 3.59
C GLU A 149 0.43 18.93 3.72
N LYS A 150 -0.49 18.43 2.87
CA LYS A 150 -1.91 18.81 2.95
C LYS A 150 -2.55 18.30 4.23
N HIS A 151 -2.22 17.08 4.65
CA HIS A 151 -2.73 16.52 5.90
C HIS A 151 -2.27 17.33 7.11
N LEU A 152 -0.97 17.64 7.20
CA LEU A 152 -0.43 18.48 8.25
C LEU A 152 -1.07 19.87 8.27
N GLN A 153 -1.26 20.48 7.11
CA GLN A 153 -1.88 21.80 7.01
C GLN A 153 -3.32 21.82 7.54
N VAL A 154 -4.10 20.77 7.29
CA VAL A 154 -5.53 20.72 7.61
C VAL A 154 -5.80 20.14 9.00
N PHE A 155 -5.10 19.07 9.38
CA PHE A 155 -5.32 18.34 10.62
C PHE A 155 -4.30 18.65 11.71
N GLY A 156 -3.24 19.40 11.41
CA GLY A 156 -2.22 19.80 12.38
C GLY A 156 -1.30 18.66 12.84
N GLU A 157 -1.37 17.50 12.20
CA GLU A 157 -0.55 16.33 12.51
C GLU A 157 -0.13 15.55 11.26
N ILE A 158 0.89 14.72 11.41
CA ILE A 158 1.39 13.83 10.35
C ILE A 158 0.43 12.65 10.23
N ALA A 159 0.04 12.30 9.00
CA ALA A 159 -0.80 11.13 8.77
C ALA A 159 -0.03 9.84 9.05
N HIS A 160 -0.76 8.79 9.45
CA HIS A 160 -0.21 7.46 9.69
C HIS A 160 0.12 6.71 8.39
N VAL A 161 0.95 7.32 7.55
CA VAL A 161 1.42 6.82 6.25
C VAL A 161 2.91 7.16 6.08
N PRO A 162 3.62 6.69 5.03
CA PRO A 162 5.04 6.97 4.86
C PRO A 162 5.32 8.47 4.82
N LEU A 163 6.31 8.90 5.60
CA LEU A 163 6.84 10.26 5.56
C LEU A 163 8.16 10.25 4.80
N PRO A 164 8.21 10.77 3.55
CA PRO A 164 9.40 10.68 2.70
C PRO A 164 10.55 11.52 3.26
N LEU A 165 11.75 10.92 3.36
CA LEU A 165 12.94 11.60 3.87
C LEU A 165 13.94 11.86 2.74
N PHE A 166 14.41 10.77 2.11
CA PHE A 166 15.49 10.79 1.12
C PHE A 166 15.24 9.82 -0.03
N ILE A 167 15.80 10.17 -1.19
CA ILE A 167 15.98 9.24 -2.30
C ILE A 167 17.47 9.23 -2.67
N PHE A 168 18.03 8.04 -2.82
CA PHE A 168 19.38 7.84 -3.35
C PHE A 168 19.30 7.13 -4.68
N ARG A 169 20.23 7.45 -5.59
CA ARG A 169 20.46 6.67 -6.81
C ARG A 169 21.67 5.76 -6.57
N TRP A 170 21.53 4.48 -6.90
CA TRP A 170 22.67 3.56 -6.89
C TRP A 170 23.69 3.90 -7.99
N PRO A 171 24.99 3.71 -7.76
CA PRO A 171 26.00 3.83 -8.81
C PRO A 171 25.75 2.85 -9.96
N ASP A 172 26.19 3.21 -11.16
CA ASP A 172 25.96 2.41 -12.37
C ASP A 172 26.54 0.98 -12.26
N GLU A 173 27.63 0.79 -11.52
CA GLU A 173 28.19 -0.54 -11.22
C GLU A 173 27.17 -1.46 -10.52
N THR A 174 26.40 -0.92 -9.57
CA THR A 174 25.34 -1.69 -8.88
C THR A 174 24.20 -2.01 -9.83
N ILE A 175 23.86 -1.08 -10.72
CA ILE A 175 22.82 -1.27 -11.74
C ILE A 175 23.22 -2.38 -12.71
N GLU A 176 24.47 -2.38 -13.21
CA GLU A 176 24.96 -3.41 -14.11
C GLU A 176 25.09 -4.78 -13.44
N LYS A 177 25.47 -4.83 -12.15
CA LYS A 177 25.39 -6.06 -11.34
C LYS A 177 23.97 -6.62 -11.33
N VAL A 178 22.97 -5.80 -11.00
CA VAL A 178 21.55 -6.22 -10.97
C VAL A 178 21.09 -6.73 -12.34
N LYS A 179 21.36 -5.97 -13.40
CA LYS A 179 21.01 -6.38 -14.78
C LYS A 179 21.66 -7.71 -15.15
N THR A 180 22.92 -7.92 -14.78
CA THR A 180 23.65 -9.16 -15.08
C THR A 180 23.00 -10.37 -14.42
N ILE A 181 22.64 -10.26 -13.14
CA ILE A 181 21.93 -11.30 -12.39
C ILE A 181 20.56 -11.57 -13.02
N LEU A 182 19.72 -10.54 -13.19
CA LEU A 182 18.37 -10.71 -13.71
C LEU A 182 18.36 -11.26 -15.14
N ARG A 183 19.33 -10.87 -16.00
CA ARG A 183 19.44 -11.38 -17.37
C ARG A 183 19.60 -12.90 -17.46
N GLN A 184 20.15 -13.52 -16.42
CA GLN A 184 20.36 -14.97 -16.36
C GLN A 184 19.11 -15.73 -15.89
N LEU A 185 18.19 -15.05 -15.21
CA LEU A 185 17.05 -15.66 -14.51
C LEU A 185 15.71 -15.42 -15.21
N VAL A 186 15.62 -14.44 -16.10
CA VAL A 186 14.35 -14.05 -16.74
C VAL A 186 14.30 -14.49 -18.21
N SER A 187 13.08 -14.76 -18.70
CA SER A 187 12.82 -15.10 -20.10
C SER A 187 13.15 -13.95 -21.07
N PRO A 188 13.36 -14.24 -22.38
CA PRO A 188 13.62 -13.20 -23.38
C PRO A 188 12.56 -12.09 -23.45
N THR A 189 11.29 -12.43 -23.20
CA THR A 189 10.20 -11.46 -23.13
C THR A 189 10.35 -10.54 -21.92
N ALA A 190 10.68 -11.09 -20.75
CA ALA A 190 10.90 -10.33 -19.54
C ALA A 190 12.16 -9.45 -19.59
N LEU A 191 13.20 -9.85 -20.35
CA LEU A 191 14.40 -9.03 -20.60
C LEU A 191 14.07 -7.65 -21.17
N GLN A 192 13.01 -7.52 -21.96
CA GLN A 192 12.61 -6.23 -22.53
C GLN A 192 12.19 -5.24 -21.43
N LYS A 193 11.56 -5.74 -20.36
CA LYS A 193 11.17 -4.91 -19.21
C LYS A 193 12.38 -4.42 -18.42
N LEU A 194 13.51 -5.15 -18.43
CA LEU A 194 14.74 -4.74 -17.73
C LEU A 194 15.37 -3.46 -18.29
N ARG A 195 15.01 -3.03 -19.51
CA ARG A 195 15.46 -1.74 -20.06
C ARG A 195 15.07 -0.55 -19.20
N ARG A 196 13.97 -0.67 -18.43
CA ARG A 196 13.57 0.37 -17.47
C ARG A 196 14.58 0.56 -16.32
N LEU A 197 15.56 -0.34 -16.15
CA LEU A 197 16.67 -0.14 -15.21
C LEU A 197 17.73 0.84 -15.74
N ASP A 198 17.71 1.17 -17.04
CA ASP A 198 18.63 2.15 -17.64
C ASP A 198 18.41 3.56 -17.06
N ASP A 199 17.17 3.87 -16.65
CA ASP A 199 16.80 5.14 -16.02
C ASP A 199 17.34 5.27 -14.58
N GLY A 200 17.76 4.16 -13.99
CA GLY A 200 18.40 4.10 -12.67
C GLY A 200 17.66 3.22 -11.67
N ILE A 201 18.40 2.77 -10.66
CA ILE A 201 17.85 2.10 -9.48
C ILE A 201 17.96 3.05 -8.30
N GLY A 202 16.87 3.17 -7.54
CA GLY A 202 16.79 4.04 -6.38
C GLY A 202 16.73 3.29 -5.05
N VAL A 203 17.04 4.02 -3.98
CA VAL A 203 16.66 3.69 -2.61
C VAL A 203 15.71 4.77 -2.13
N TYR A 204 14.52 4.39 -1.67
CA TYR A 204 13.57 5.30 -1.04
C TYR A 204 13.62 5.11 0.48
N ILE A 205 13.99 6.17 1.19
CA ILE A 205 14.06 6.20 2.65
C ILE A 205 12.91 7.05 3.19
N TYR A 206 12.12 6.46 4.08
CA TYR A 206 10.99 7.13 4.73
C TYR A 206 10.88 6.78 6.21
N TYR A 207 10.28 7.68 6.98
CA TYR A 207 9.88 7.43 8.36
C TYR A 207 8.49 6.80 8.42
N TYR A 208 8.28 5.93 9.39
CA TYR A 208 6.95 5.43 9.77
C TYR A 208 6.87 5.27 11.30
N PRO A 209 5.72 5.55 11.96
CA PRO A 209 5.62 5.59 13.43
C PRO A 209 5.91 4.28 14.16
N THR A 210 5.73 3.13 13.51
CA THR A 210 6.07 1.81 14.05
C THR A 210 6.73 0.94 12.98
N VAL A 211 7.16 -0.28 13.30
CA VAL A 211 7.47 -1.27 12.25
C VAL A 211 6.16 -1.65 11.56
N PRO A 212 5.99 -1.45 10.25
CA PRO A 212 4.69 -1.58 9.60
C PRO A 212 4.33 -3.06 9.39
N TYR A 213 3.90 -3.73 10.46
CA TYR A 213 3.31 -5.06 10.38
C TYR A 213 1.94 -4.97 9.71
N ARG A 214 1.83 -5.57 8.53
CA ARG A 214 0.66 -5.47 7.68
C ARG A 214 -0.40 -6.50 8.04
N MET A 215 -1.63 -6.30 7.59
CA MET A 215 -2.66 -7.33 7.69
C MET A 215 -2.22 -8.65 7.03
N ALA A 216 -1.41 -8.58 5.98
CA ALA A 216 -0.79 -9.76 5.36
C ALA A 216 0.21 -10.53 6.27
N HIS A 217 0.52 -10.05 7.48
CA HIS A 217 1.36 -10.76 8.46
C HIS A 217 0.56 -11.45 9.56
N LEU A 218 -0.77 -11.34 9.56
CA LEU A 218 -1.58 -12.18 10.45
C LEU A 218 -1.28 -13.66 10.17
N ASP A 219 -1.40 -14.51 11.21
CA ASP A 219 -1.09 -15.93 11.07
C ASP A 219 -1.83 -16.58 9.88
N LEU A 220 -1.22 -17.54 9.19
CA LEU A 220 -1.82 -18.20 8.02
C LEU A 220 -3.21 -18.78 8.30
N PRO A 221 -3.55 -19.39 9.45
CA PRO A 221 -4.92 -19.81 9.75
C PRO A 221 -5.90 -18.63 9.85
N VAL A 222 -5.44 -17.43 10.25
CA VAL A 222 -6.24 -16.21 10.21
C VAL A 222 -6.36 -15.69 8.77
N ILE A 223 -5.41 -15.90 7.87
CA ILE A 223 -5.55 -15.40 6.51
C ILE A 223 -6.32 -16.41 5.62
N PHE A 224 -5.89 -17.66 5.65
CA PHE A 224 -6.24 -18.74 4.72
C PHE A 224 -6.86 -19.98 5.40
N GLY A 225 -7.10 -19.93 6.71
CA GLY A 225 -7.71 -21.06 7.42
C GLY A 225 -9.20 -21.18 7.14
N ASN A 226 -9.66 -22.38 6.76
CA ASN A 226 -11.08 -22.71 6.76
C ASN A 226 -11.55 -23.01 8.20
N ILE A 227 -11.62 -21.97 9.02
CA ILE A 227 -12.04 -22.01 10.42
C ILE A 227 -13.40 -21.34 10.60
N SER A 228 -14.11 -21.69 11.69
CA SER A 228 -15.38 -21.04 12.02
C SER A 228 -15.17 -19.55 12.31
N TYR A 229 -16.23 -18.74 12.19
CA TYR A 229 -16.14 -17.31 12.52
C TYR A 229 -15.75 -17.09 14.00
N ASP A 230 -16.25 -17.91 14.91
CA ASP A 230 -15.92 -17.79 16.33
C ASP A 230 -14.45 -18.13 16.60
N ASP A 231 -13.92 -19.21 16.04
CA ASP A 231 -12.50 -19.57 16.16
C ASP A 231 -11.59 -18.49 15.56
N ARG A 232 -12.01 -17.93 14.43
CA ARG A 232 -11.32 -16.81 13.79
C ARG A 232 -11.30 -15.59 14.69
N LYS A 233 -12.46 -15.18 15.21
CA LYS A 233 -12.58 -14.05 16.13
C LYS A 233 -11.67 -14.24 17.34
N GLN A 234 -11.65 -15.44 17.93
CA GLN A 234 -10.75 -15.75 19.05
C GLN A 234 -9.27 -15.68 18.66
N THR A 235 -8.91 -16.17 17.48
CA THR A 235 -7.52 -16.11 17.00
C THR A 235 -7.10 -14.68 16.69
N LEU A 236 -7.97 -13.90 16.06
CA LEU A 236 -7.76 -12.49 15.78
C LEU A 236 -7.59 -11.70 17.08
N LEU A 237 -8.43 -11.92 18.09
CA LEU A 237 -8.34 -11.26 19.40
C LEU A 237 -7.04 -11.57 20.16
N LYS A 238 -6.41 -12.72 19.91
CA LYS A 238 -5.10 -13.05 20.49
C LYS A 238 -3.96 -12.23 19.87
N GLN A 239 -4.06 -11.89 18.58
CA GLN A 239 -3.05 -11.10 17.87
C GLN A 239 -3.33 -9.60 17.94
N ILE A 240 -4.60 -9.22 17.88
CA ILE A 240 -5.11 -7.85 17.84
C ILE A 240 -6.18 -7.72 18.94
N PRO A 241 -5.82 -7.22 20.13
CA PRO A 241 -6.75 -7.13 21.25
C PRO A 241 -7.98 -6.26 20.98
N GLU A 242 -7.85 -5.24 20.12
CA GLU A 242 -8.90 -4.25 19.84
C GLU A 242 -9.15 -4.10 18.33
N PRO A 243 -9.73 -5.12 17.66
CA PRO A 243 -9.91 -5.13 16.21
C PRO A 243 -10.82 -3.99 15.72
N ASP A 244 -11.82 -3.59 16.51
CA ASP A 244 -12.73 -2.50 16.16
C ASP A 244 -12.01 -1.14 16.16
N LYS A 245 -11.05 -0.92 17.07
CA LYS A 245 -10.21 0.29 17.06
C LYS A 245 -9.27 0.31 15.87
N LEU A 246 -8.72 -0.82 15.48
CA LEU A 246 -7.88 -0.94 14.29
C LEU A 246 -8.69 -0.59 13.02
N ILE A 247 -9.87 -1.17 12.85
CA ILE A 247 -10.78 -0.85 11.74
C ILE A 247 -11.13 0.65 11.76
N SER A 248 -11.54 1.18 12.92
CA SER A 248 -11.83 2.60 13.12
C SER A 248 -10.67 3.51 12.69
N SER A 249 -9.43 3.10 12.96
CA SER A 249 -8.23 3.85 12.56
C SER A 249 -8.02 3.84 11.04
N TRP A 250 -8.28 2.71 10.36
CA TRP A 250 -8.27 2.69 8.89
C TRP A 250 -9.36 3.58 8.28
N PHE A 251 -10.57 3.58 8.87
CA PHE A 251 -11.63 4.50 8.45
C PHE A 251 -11.23 5.96 8.64
N GLU A 252 -10.51 6.28 9.72
CA GLU A 252 -10.00 7.63 9.97
C GLU A 252 -8.98 8.08 8.93
N VAL A 253 -7.97 7.26 8.64
CA VAL A 253 -6.97 7.61 7.62
C VAL A 253 -7.64 7.79 6.25
N VAL A 254 -8.58 6.91 5.88
CA VAL A 254 -9.28 6.99 4.59
C VAL A 254 -10.27 8.16 4.53
N SER A 255 -11.00 8.47 5.61
CA SER A 255 -11.91 9.63 5.63
C SER A 255 -11.12 10.92 5.47
N ARG A 256 -9.97 11.06 6.12
CA ARG A 256 -9.08 12.22 5.97
C ARG A 256 -8.45 12.31 4.57
N MET A 257 -8.08 11.18 3.97
CA MET A 257 -7.68 11.13 2.56
C MET A 257 -8.78 11.69 1.65
N LEU A 258 -10.02 11.24 1.82
CA LEU A 258 -11.16 11.72 1.06
C LEU A 258 -11.47 13.19 1.35
N ALA A 259 -11.37 13.64 2.61
CA ALA A 259 -11.57 15.04 2.98
C ALA A 259 -10.63 15.97 2.19
N LEU A 260 -9.39 15.54 1.98
CA LEU A 260 -8.37 16.24 1.20
C LEU A 260 -8.47 16.03 -0.33
N GLY A 261 -9.48 15.28 -0.79
CA GLY A 261 -9.73 15.03 -2.20
C GLY A 261 -8.83 13.95 -2.81
N TYR A 262 -8.30 13.02 -2.01
CA TYR A 262 -7.55 11.88 -2.52
C TYR A 262 -8.38 10.60 -2.57
N THR A 263 -8.12 9.78 -3.59
CA THR A 263 -8.63 8.41 -3.72
C THR A 263 -7.47 7.42 -3.68
N ALA A 264 -7.75 6.20 -3.23
CA ALA A 264 -6.78 5.10 -3.17
C ALA A 264 -6.37 4.55 -4.54
N THR A 265 -6.99 5.03 -5.62
CA THR A 265 -6.74 4.57 -6.99
C THR A 265 -7.17 5.60 -8.04
N ASP A 266 -6.63 5.45 -9.24
CA ASP A 266 -7.17 5.99 -10.49
C ASP A 266 -7.51 4.86 -11.50
N PRO A 267 -8.19 5.17 -12.62
CA PRO A 267 -8.45 4.18 -13.67
C PRO A 267 -7.20 3.65 -14.40
N CYS A 268 -6.06 4.33 -14.26
CA CYS A 268 -4.78 3.92 -14.84
C CYS A 268 -3.99 2.98 -13.92
N SER A 269 -4.42 2.83 -12.67
CA SER A 269 -3.77 2.03 -11.62
C SER A 269 -4.21 0.56 -11.64
N TRP A 270 -4.87 0.08 -12.70
CA TRP A 270 -5.39 -1.29 -12.80
C TRP A 270 -4.34 -2.38 -12.52
N ASN A 271 -3.10 -2.17 -12.95
CA ASN A 271 -2.00 -3.11 -12.72
C ASN A 271 -1.10 -2.72 -11.54
N CYS A 272 -1.48 -1.70 -10.76
CA CYS A 272 -0.74 -1.26 -9.61
C CYS A 272 -1.47 -1.74 -8.35
N GLY A 273 -0.74 -2.27 -7.39
CA GLY A 273 -1.33 -2.58 -6.10
C GLY A 273 -1.95 -1.35 -5.46
N HIS A 274 -3.18 -1.46 -4.94
CA HIS A 274 -3.85 -0.38 -4.20
C HIS A 274 -3.34 -0.25 -2.76
N CYS A 275 -3.24 0.98 -2.27
CA CYS A 275 -2.82 1.29 -0.90
C CYS A 275 -3.75 0.71 0.17
N LEU A 276 -5.00 0.42 -0.16
CA LEU A 276 -5.99 -0.16 0.75
C LEU A 276 -6.06 -1.68 0.73
N MET A 277 -5.18 -2.37 0.00
CA MET A 277 -5.15 -3.84 0.00
C MET A 277 -4.56 -4.41 1.31
N PRO A 278 -4.83 -5.69 1.63
CA PRO A 278 -4.29 -6.34 2.84
C PRO A 278 -2.78 -6.29 3.01
N GLN A 279 -2.04 -6.28 1.92
CA GLN A 279 -0.58 -6.18 1.92
C GLN A 279 -0.07 -4.75 2.11
N ASN A 280 -0.92 -3.75 2.34
CA ASN A 280 -0.50 -2.36 2.53
C ASN A 280 -1.12 -1.72 3.80
N LEU A 281 -2.28 -2.20 4.26
CA LEU A 281 -2.87 -1.82 5.55
C LEU A 281 -2.04 -2.36 6.72
N VAL A 282 -1.72 -1.48 7.66
CA VAL A 282 -0.87 -1.78 8.82
C VAL A 282 -1.73 -2.03 10.06
N LEU A 283 -1.29 -2.97 10.89
CA LEU A 283 -1.98 -3.41 12.12
C LEU A 283 -1.95 -2.38 13.26
N ASP A 284 -1.37 -1.20 13.01
CA ASP A 284 -1.42 -0.02 13.88
C ASP A 284 -2.41 1.05 13.39
N GLY A 285 -3.19 0.75 12.34
CA GLY A 285 -4.21 1.65 11.79
C GLY A 285 -3.73 2.52 10.63
N GLY A 286 -2.46 2.45 10.24
CA GLY A 286 -1.94 3.20 9.11
C GLY A 286 -1.87 2.43 7.78
N ILE A 287 -1.18 3.02 6.82
CA ILE A 287 -0.97 2.49 5.45
C ILE A 287 0.51 2.63 5.10
N CYS A 288 1.20 1.58 4.66
CA CYS A 288 2.65 1.64 4.42
C CYS A 288 3.10 1.79 2.95
N ASP A 289 2.17 1.68 1.99
CA ASP A 289 2.43 1.96 0.57
C ASP A 289 1.26 2.76 0.02
N ILE A 290 1.52 4.00 -0.40
CA ILE A 290 0.52 4.96 -0.89
C ILE A 290 0.78 5.37 -2.34
N ASN A 291 1.55 4.56 -3.09
CA ASN A 291 1.90 4.85 -4.48
C ASN A 291 0.69 4.93 -5.43
N SER A 292 -0.44 4.31 -5.06
CA SER A 292 -1.69 4.35 -5.81
C SER A 292 -2.60 5.53 -5.45
N LEU A 293 -2.21 6.34 -4.46
CA LEU A 293 -2.96 7.51 -4.02
C LEU A 293 -3.01 8.55 -5.14
N ARG A 294 -4.19 9.13 -5.39
CA ARG A 294 -4.38 10.11 -6.48
C ARG A 294 -5.30 11.23 -6.05
N GLN A 295 -4.93 12.46 -6.37
CA GLN A 295 -5.80 13.60 -6.12
C GLN A 295 -6.93 13.65 -7.16
N LEU A 296 -8.18 13.77 -6.73
CA LEU A 296 -9.35 13.78 -7.62
C LEU A 296 -9.29 14.91 -8.65
N SER A 297 -8.69 16.05 -8.30
CA SER A 297 -8.51 17.19 -9.21
C SER A 297 -7.64 16.88 -10.44
N THR A 298 -6.77 15.87 -10.39
CA THR A 298 -5.93 15.47 -11.53
C THR A 298 -6.67 14.54 -12.50
N ILE A 299 -7.83 14.00 -12.09
CA ILE A 299 -8.65 13.12 -12.91
C ILE A 299 -9.64 13.95 -13.74
N SER A 300 -9.33 14.11 -15.02
CA SER A 300 -10.06 15.01 -15.93
C SER A 300 -11.58 14.73 -16.00
N LYS A 301 -12.00 13.47 -16.13
CA LYS A 301 -13.41 13.12 -16.33
C LYS A 301 -14.13 12.88 -15.01
N GLU A 302 -15.32 13.45 -14.85
CA GLU A 302 -16.14 13.26 -13.64
C GLU A 302 -16.52 11.79 -13.42
N ALA A 303 -16.86 11.05 -14.47
CA ALA A 303 -17.17 9.62 -14.37
C ALA A 303 -15.98 8.81 -13.82
N GLN A 304 -14.74 9.20 -14.16
CA GLN A 304 -13.53 8.56 -13.65
C GLN A 304 -13.27 8.92 -12.19
N ARG A 305 -13.41 10.19 -11.81
CA ARG A 305 -13.35 10.64 -10.40
C ARG A 305 -14.32 9.84 -9.53
N ARG A 306 -15.55 9.72 -10.01
CA ARG A 306 -16.61 8.98 -9.34
C ARG A 306 -16.26 7.51 -9.18
N HIS A 307 -15.77 6.87 -10.25
CA HIS A 307 -15.32 5.49 -10.20
C HIS A 307 -14.18 5.31 -9.18
N SER A 308 -13.12 6.12 -9.24
CA SER A 308 -12.01 6.10 -8.28
C SER A 308 -12.45 6.22 -6.82
N LEU A 309 -13.42 7.09 -6.56
CA LEU A 309 -13.95 7.27 -5.21
C LEU A 309 -14.67 6.02 -4.73
N PHE A 310 -15.59 5.47 -5.52
CA PHE A 310 -16.30 4.24 -5.13
C PHE A 310 -15.39 3.02 -5.08
N GLU A 311 -14.35 2.96 -5.91
CA GLU A 311 -13.31 1.95 -5.80
C GLU A 311 -12.52 2.07 -4.49
N THR A 312 -12.28 3.29 -4.00
CA THR A 312 -11.67 3.50 -2.69
C THR A 312 -12.53 2.89 -1.58
N VAL A 313 -13.84 3.14 -1.61
CA VAL A 313 -14.81 2.55 -0.66
C VAL A 313 -14.84 1.03 -0.80
N ARG A 314 -14.85 0.51 -2.03
CA ARG A 314 -14.86 -0.93 -2.32
C ARG A 314 -13.63 -1.63 -1.78
N TRP A 315 -12.44 -1.03 -1.94
CA TRP A 315 -11.19 -1.60 -1.42
C TRP A 315 -11.12 -1.58 0.10
N LEU A 316 -11.60 -0.50 0.75
CA LEU A 316 -11.71 -0.46 2.20
C LEU A 316 -12.66 -1.55 2.72
N ASP A 317 -13.88 -1.66 2.15
CA ASP A 317 -14.85 -2.71 2.47
C ASP A 317 -14.25 -4.11 2.28
N ALA A 318 -13.61 -4.36 1.13
CA ALA A 318 -12.99 -5.65 0.84
C ALA A 318 -11.92 -6.01 1.86
N SER A 319 -11.08 -5.07 2.25
CA SER A 319 -10.02 -5.28 3.24
C SER A 319 -10.56 -5.47 4.65
N VAL A 320 -11.57 -4.72 5.07
CA VAL A 320 -12.25 -4.93 6.36
C VAL A 320 -12.92 -6.30 6.40
N ARG A 321 -13.59 -6.71 5.32
CA ARG A 321 -14.16 -8.06 5.23
C ARG A 321 -13.08 -9.13 5.26
N PHE A 322 -11.97 -8.93 4.56
CA PHE A 322 -10.86 -9.87 4.58
C PHE A 322 -10.22 -9.98 5.98
N PHE A 323 -10.07 -8.86 6.68
CA PHE A 323 -9.63 -8.84 8.08
C PHE A 323 -10.55 -9.71 8.96
N LEU A 324 -11.86 -9.46 8.88
CA LEU A 324 -12.87 -10.09 9.72
C LEU A 324 -13.19 -11.54 9.35
N PHE A 325 -13.09 -11.92 8.07
CA PHE A 325 -13.58 -13.22 7.56
C PHE A 325 -12.55 -14.03 6.76
N GLY A 326 -11.39 -13.45 6.40
CA GLY A 326 -10.30 -14.13 5.68
C GLY A 326 -10.68 -14.47 4.25
N GLU A 327 -10.17 -15.59 3.73
CA GLU A 327 -10.55 -16.10 2.40
C GLU A 327 -12.05 -16.28 2.19
N ASN A 328 -12.84 -16.53 3.26
CA ASN A 328 -14.30 -16.60 3.13
C ASN A 328 -14.90 -15.29 2.57
N ALA A 329 -14.25 -14.16 2.82
CA ALA A 329 -14.62 -12.86 2.27
C ALA A 329 -14.49 -12.77 0.74
N LEU A 330 -13.65 -13.64 0.15
CA LEU A 330 -13.37 -13.72 -1.28
C LEU A 330 -14.34 -14.68 -2.00
N SER A 331 -15.11 -15.47 -1.26
CA SER A 331 -16.06 -16.41 -1.87
C SER A 331 -17.15 -15.67 -2.65
N ALA A 332 -17.54 -16.24 -3.81
CA ALA A 332 -18.58 -15.66 -4.68
C ALA A 332 -19.90 -15.39 -3.93
N ARG A 333 -20.23 -16.21 -2.93
CA ARG A 333 -21.41 -16.02 -2.07
C ARG A 333 -21.29 -14.76 -1.20
N PHE A 334 -20.11 -14.53 -0.62
CA PHE A 334 -19.88 -13.38 0.25
C PHE A 334 -19.84 -12.08 -0.55
N THR A 335 -19.16 -12.09 -1.70
CA THR A 335 -19.12 -10.93 -2.62
C THR A 335 -20.50 -10.59 -3.20
N ARG A 336 -21.40 -11.57 -3.41
CA ARG A 336 -22.78 -11.28 -3.84
C ARG A 336 -23.60 -10.55 -2.77
N ASN A 337 -23.30 -10.77 -1.50
CA ASN A 337 -23.97 -10.14 -0.37
C ASN A 337 -23.24 -8.91 0.16
N SER A 338 -22.12 -8.49 -0.46
CA SER A 338 -21.27 -7.40 0.02
C SER A 338 -21.88 -6.01 -0.16
N LEU A 339 -23.07 -5.89 -0.75
CA LEU A 339 -23.74 -4.60 -0.91
C LEU A 339 -24.09 -3.96 0.43
N HIS A 340 -24.47 -4.78 1.42
CA HIS A 340 -24.80 -4.26 2.75
C HIS A 340 -23.56 -3.76 3.48
N THR A 341 -22.45 -4.51 3.43
CA THR A 341 -21.19 -4.10 4.06
C THR A 341 -20.57 -2.90 3.34
N TYR A 342 -20.71 -2.83 2.02
CA TYR A 342 -20.31 -1.65 1.24
C TYR A 342 -21.13 -0.42 1.64
N ALA A 343 -22.45 -0.55 1.81
CA ALA A 343 -23.30 0.54 2.28
C ALA A 343 -22.88 1.02 3.69
N ILE A 344 -22.64 0.08 4.61
CA ILE A 344 -22.15 0.40 5.96
C ILE A 344 -20.81 1.13 5.90
N THR A 345 -19.87 0.65 5.07
CA THR A 345 -18.55 1.28 4.87
C THR A 345 -18.72 2.70 4.33
N LEU A 346 -19.60 2.89 3.35
CA LEU A 346 -19.88 4.20 2.77
C LEU A 346 -20.47 5.17 3.80
N GLU A 347 -21.47 4.73 4.58
CA GLU A 347 -22.08 5.58 5.60
C GLU A 347 -21.09 5.93 6.73
N ASN A 348 -20.26 4.99 7.19
CA ASN A 348 -19.21 5.27 8.17
C ASN A 348 -18.22 6.34 7.66
N LEU A 349 -17.83 6.28 6.38
CA LEU A 349 -16.98 7.30 5.79
C LEU A 349 -17.69 8.66 5.70
N LYS A 350 -18.98 8.68 5.35
CA LYS A 350 -19.77 9.92 5.30
C LYS A 350 -19.93 10.55 6.68
N GLU A 351 -20.21 9.75 7.72
CA GLU A 351 -20.31 10.20 9.11
C GLU A 351 -19.01 10.89 9.54
N ARG A 352 -17.84 10.25 9.31
CA ARG A 352 -16.54 10.87 9.62
C ARG A 352 -16.23 12.13 8.83
N LEU A 353 -16.66 12.18 7.56
CA LEU A 353 -16.52 13.39 6.76
C LEU A 353 -17.39 14.52 7.34
N ILE A 354 -18.61 14.24 7.77
CA ILE A 354 -19.50 15.20 8.44
C ILE A 354 -18.88 15.66 9.77
N GLU A 355 -18.33 14.74 10.55
CA GLU A 355 -17.61 15.05 11.81
C GLU A 355 -16.43 15.99 11.54
N ALA A 356 -15.55 15.66 10.60
CA ALA A 356 -14.44 16.52 10.22
C ALA A 356 -14.92 17.90 9.75
N GLN A 357 -16.01 17.97 8.99
CA GLN A 357 -16.61 19.24 8.59
C GLN A 357 -17.12 20.05 9.78
N SER A 358 -17.70 19.41 10.79
CA SER A 358 -18.13 20.06 12.03
C SER A 358 -16.97 20.62 12.86
N GLU A 359 -15.77 20.05 12.70
CA GLU A 359 -14.50 20.51 13.27
C GLU A 359 -13.83 21.61 12.43
N GLY A 360 -14.45 22.03 11.33
CA GLY A 360 -13.97 23.13 10.47
C GLY A 360 -13.14 22.68 9.27
N VAL A 361 -13.03 21.37 9.01
CA VAL A 361 -12.33 20.85 7.82
C VAL A 361 -13.18 21.10 6.57
N GLU A 362 -12.60 21.75 5.56
CA GLU A 362 -13.24 21.89 4.27
C GLU A 362 -13.08 20.59 3.45
N ILE A 363 -14.14 19.77 3.38
CA ILE A 363 -14.14 18.59 2.50
C ILE A 363 -14.01 19.04 1.04
N ASP A 364 -13.14 18.37 0.28
CA ASP A 364 -12.95 18.56 -1.15
C ASP A 364 -14.26 18.60 -1.94
N THR A 365 -14.35 19.55 -2.86
CA THR A 365 -15.59 19.81 -3.61
C THR A 365 -16.03 18.63 -4.49
N HIS A 366 -15.12 17.81 -5.00
CA HIS A 366 -15.47 16.63 -5.77
C HIS A 366 -16.03 15.53 -4.87
N VAL A 367 -15.44 15.33 -3.69
CA VAL A 367 -15.97 14.40 -2.68
C VAL A 367 -17.35 14.84 -2.21
N LYS A 368 -17.53 16.11 -1.83
CA LYS A 368 -18.84 16.68 -1.47
C LYS A 368 -19.89 16.38 -2.53
N ARG A 369 -19.60 16.73 -3.79
CA ARG A 369 -20.51 16.54 -4.91
C ARG A 369 -20.83 15.07 -5.20
N ILE A 370 -19.87 14.16 -5.07
CA ILE A 370 -20.08 12.74 -5.38
C ILE A 370 -20.84 12.04 -4.25
N LEU A 371 -20.49 12.30 -2.99
CA LEU A 371 -20.97 11.57 -1.82
C LEU A 371 -22.17 12.17 -1.11
N PHE A 372 -22.49 13.45 -1.33
CA PHE A 372 -23.58 14.12 -0.62
C PHE A 372 -24.67 14.67 -1.54
N ASP A 373 -24.48 14.63 -2.86
CA ASP A 373 -25.56 14.91 -3.81
C ASP A 373 -26.46 13.67 -3.96
N GLU A 374 -27.63 13.70 -3.32
CA GLU A 374 -28.59 12.59 -3.26
C GLU A 374 -29.06 12.09 -4.63
N SER A 375 -29.11 12.98 -5.63
CA SER A 375 -29.51 12.62 -6.99
C SER A 375 -28.53 11.63 -7.64
N SER A 376 -27.27 11.69 -7.21
CA SER A 376 -26.13 10.94 -7.72
C SER A 376 -26.00 9.55 -7.08
N LEU A 377 -26.32 9.42 -5.79
CA LEU A 377 -26.13 8.18 -5.03
C LEU A 377 -27.26 7.18 -5.25
N THR A 378 -28.52 7.60 -5.14
CA THR A 378 -29.69 6.70 -5.25
C THR A 378 -29.78 6.07 -6.65
N GLN A 379 -29.60 6.87 -7.71
CA GLN A 379 -29.58 6.37 -9.09
C GLN A 379 -28.44 5.37 -9.34
N GLN A 380 -27.33 5.50 -8.63
CA GLN A 380 -26.16 4.65 -8.82
C GLN A 380 -26.16 3.40 -7.96
N PHE A 381 -26.66 3.49 -6.73
CA PHE A 381 -26.98 2.31 -5.94
C PHE A 381 -27.96 1.44 -6.72
N GLU A 382 -29.01 2.03 -7.31
CA GLU A 382 -29.92 1.31 -8.21
C GLU A 382 -29.24 0.76 -9.47
N LYS A 383 -28.35 1.53 -10.13
CA LYS A 383 -27.64 1.07 -11.33
C LYS A 383 -26.67 -0.06 -11.02
N HIS A 384 -25.95 0.03 -9.91
CA HIS A 384 -25.00 -0.97 -9.45
C HIS A 384 -25.73 -2.23 -8.96
N LEU A 385 -26.83 -2.07 -8.20
CA LEU A 385 -27.74 -3.17 -7.87
C LEU A 385 -28.28 -3.87 -9.11
N LYS A 386 -28.67 -3.11 -10.15
CA LYS A 386 -29.11 -3.68 -11.44
C LYS A 386 -27.98 -4.42 -12.15
N ALA A 387 -26.76 -3.89 -12.17
CA ALA A 387 -25.60 -4.54 -12.79
C ALA A 387 -25.20 -5.84 -12.07
N LEU A 388 -25.15 -5.82 -10.74
CA LEU A 388 -24.87 -7.00 -9.92
C LEU A 388 -26.00 -8.04 -10.02
N SER A 389 -27.26 -7.60 -10.05
CA SER A 389 -28.41 -8.49 -10.27
C SER A 389 -28.40 -9.10 -11.67
N ALA A 390 -27.92 -8.39 -12.69
CA ALA A 390 -27.77 -8.91 -14.03
C ALA A 390 -26.65 -9.96 -14.11
N GLN A 391 -25.49 -9.70 -13.49
CA GLN A 391 -24.42 -10.69 -13.35
C GLN A 391 -24.88 -11.93 -12.56
N ALA A 392 -25.71 -11.77 -11.53
CA ALA A 392 -26.23 -12.90 -10.75
C ALA A 392 -27.22 -13.79 -11.52
N LYS A 393 -27.88 -13.26 -12.57
CA LYS A 393 -28.83 -14.00 -13.42
C LYS A 393 -28.17 -14.69 -14.62
N SER A 394 -26.93 -14.35 -14.94
CA SER A 394 -26.18 -14.94 -16.07
C SER A 394 -25.36 -16.19 -15.71
N PHE A 395 -25.44 -16.64 -14.46
CA PHE A 395 -24.93 -17.92 -13.96
C PHE A 395 -26.10 -18.77 -13.47
#